data_AF-A0A968WDV8-F1
#
_entry.id   AF-A0A968WDV8-F1
#
_cell.length_a   1.000
_cell.length_b   1.000
_cell.length_c   1.000
_cell.angle_alpha   90.00
_cell.angle_beta   90.00
_cell.angle_gamma   90.00
#
_symmetry.space_group_name_H-M   'P 1'
#
loop_
_entity.id
_entity.type
_entity.pdbx_description
1 polymer ?
#
loop_
_entity_poly.entity_id
_entity_poly.type
_entity_poly.pdbx_seq_one_letter_code
_entity_poly.pdbx_strand_id
1 'polypeptide(L)' 'MKKLTLLFGLFLLSGFVFGQDYAFKVLANKGTNEVKSGETWAPVKTGASLKESDEIKVADNGYLGLVHKAESLWS' A
#
# COMPACT_ATOMS: atom_id res chain seq x y z
N MET A 1 21.78 -20.63 28.67
CA MET A 1 22.10 -19.26 28.19
C MET A 1 21.78 -19.05 26.70
N LYS A 2 22.21 -19.92 25.78
CA LYS A 2 21.92 -19.79 24.32
C LYS A 2 20.43 -19.67 23.94
N LYS A 3 19.55 -20.39 24.65
CA LYS A 3 18.09 -20.32 24.45
C LYS A 3 17.49 -18.95 24.80
N LEU A 4 18.04 -18.30 25.83
CA LEU A 4 17.59 -16.97 26.28
C LEU A 4 18.06 -15.89 25.31
N THR A 5 19.27 -16.03 24.76
CA THR A 5 19.79 -15.16 23.70
C THR A 5 18.93 -15.22 22.44
N LEU A 6 18.44 -16.41 22.06
CA LEU A 6 17.58 -16.59 20.89
C LEU A 6 16.20 -15.92 21.09
N LEU A 7 15.61 -16.09 22.28
CA LEU A 7 14.35 -15.44 22.66
C LEU A 7 14.47 -13.92 22.70
N PHE A 8 15.59 -13.40 23.20
CA PHE A 8 15.86 -11.97 23.23
C PHE A 8 16.03 -11.39 21.82
N GLY A 9 16.71 -12.12 20.91
CA GLY A 9 16.81 -11.74 19.51
C GLY A 9 15.46 -11.72 18.78
N LEU A 10 14.57 -12.66 19.08
CA LEU A 10 13.23 -12.71 18.47
C LEU A 10 12.32 -11.57 18.97
N PHE A 11 12.43 -11.19 20.25
CA PHE A 11 11.68 -10.08 20.84
C PHE A 11 12.07 -8.71 20.26
N LEU A 12 13.33 -8.52 19.85
CA LEU A 12 13.79 -7.29 19.21
C LEU A 12 13.26 -7.13 17.78
N LEU A 13 12.88 -8.22 17.11
CA LEU A 13 12.35 -8.20 15.73
C LEU A 13 10.86 -7.85 15.66
N SER A 14 10.10 -7.95 16.76
CA SER A 14 8.65 -7.65 16.76
C SER A 14 8.32 -6.15 16.80
N GLY A 15 9.31 -5.27 16.99
CA GLY A 15 9.11 -3.82 17.11
C GLY A 15 8.88 -3.06 15.79
N PHE A 16 9.08 -3.70 14.63
CA PHE A 16 9.04 -3.04 13.31
C PHE A 16 7.80 -3.40 12.49
N VAL A 17 6.66 -3.68 13.12
CA VAL A 17 5.38 -3.79 12.41
C VAL A 17 4.86 -2.37 12.15
N PHE A 18 5.54 -1.63 11.27
CA PHE A 18 4.90 -0.52 10.57
C PHE A 18 3.91 -1.17 9.61
N GLY A 19 2.61 -1.00 9.86
CA GLY A 19 1.58 -1.42 8.93
C GLY A 19 1.91 -0.87 7.54
N GLN A 20 1.74 -1.68 6.49
CA GLN A 20 1.83 -1.18 5.12
C GLN A 20 0.72 -0.14 4.91
N ASP A 21 1.04 1.11 5.22
CA ASP A 21 0.11 2.20 5.02
C ASP A 21 -0.10 2.41 3.53
N TYR A 22 -1.38 2.55 3.19
CA TYR A 22 -1.81 2.92 1.86
C TYR A 22 -2.33 4.34 1.93
N ALA A 23 -1.98 5.15 0.93
CA ALA A 23 -2.50 6.50 0.80
C ALA A 23 -3.94 6.44 0.28
N PHE A 24 -4.16 5.66 -0.78
CA PHE A 24 -5.46 5.57 -1.45
C PHE A 24 -5.92 4.13 -1.62
N LYS A 25 -7.23 3.95 -1.69
CA LYS A 25 -7.86 2.70 -2.12
C LYS A 25 -8.69 2.95 -3.37
N VAL A 26 -8.56 2.06 -4.35
CA VAL A 26 -9.28 2.17 -5.62
C VAL A 26 -10.71 1.66 -5.44
N LEU A 27 -11.70 2.53 -5.63
CA LEU A 27 -13.12 2.20 -5.59
C LEU A 27 -13.72 1.93 -6.97
N ALA A 28 -13.19 2.60 -8.00
CA ALA A 28 -13.61 2.40 -9.37
C ALA A 28 -12.42 2.51 -10.31
N ASN A 29 -12.42 1.70 -11.36
CA ASN A 29 -11.46 1.79 -12.45
C ASN A 29 -12.19 1.65 -13.79
N LYS A 30 -12.10 2.69 -14.65
CA LYS A 30 -12.57 2.65 -16.04
C LYS A 30 -11.38 2.88 -16.97
N GLY A 31 -11.26 2.01 -17.98
CA GLY A 31 -10.15 2.04 -18.95
C GLY A 31 -8.98 1.15 -18.53
N THR A 32 -7.93 1.13 -19.36
CA THR A 32 -6.71 0.32 -19.14
C THR A 32 -5.69 1.09 -18.31
N ASN A 33 -6.08 1.53 -17.11
CA ASN A 33 -5.22 2.28 -16.21
C ASN A 33 -4.14 1.37 -15.59
N GLU A 34 -2.94 1.91 -15.40
CA GLU A 34 -1.79 1.17 -14.89
C GLU A 34 -1.21 1.85 -13.65
N VAL A 35 -0.66 1.05 -12.74
CA VAL A 35 0.10 1.48 -11.55
C VAL A 35 1.51 0.91 -11.63
N LYS A 36 2.48 1.69 -11.17
CA LYS A 36 3.86 1.27 -11.01
C LYS A 36 4.28 1.48 -9.56
N SER A 37 4.50 0.36 -8.87
CA SER A 37 5.03 0.28 -7.51
C SER A 37 6.44 -0.30 -7.57
N GLY A 38 7.43 0.51 -7.98
CA GLY A 38 8.80 0.06 -8.25
C GLY A 38 9.19 0.30 -9.70
N GLU A 39 9.52 -0.75 -10.46
CA GLU A 39 10.04 -0.60 -11.84
C GLU A 39 9.05 -0.99 -12.93
N THR A 40 8.00 -1.75 -12.62
CA THR A 40 7.08 -2.32 -13.63
C THR A 40 5.69 -1.74 -13.56
N TRP A 41 5.10 -1.50 -14.74
CA TRP A 41 3.70 -1.13 -14.87
C TRP A 41 2.81 -2.37 -14.80
N ALA A 42 1.73 -2.29 -14.03
CA ALA A 42 0.74 -3.34 -13.89
C ALA A 42 -0.68 -2.74 -13.96
N PRO A 43 -1.69 -3.48 -14.43
CA PRO A 43 -3.07 -3.00 -14.46
C PRO A 43 -3.59 -2.65 -13.06
N VAL A 44 -4.26 -1.50 -12.93
CA VAL A 44 -4.95 -1.10 -11.69
C VAL A 44 -6.17 -2.00 -11.48
N LYS A 45 -6.33 -2.54 -10.28
CA LYS A 45 -7.52 -3.32 -9.89
C LYS A 45 -8.38 -2.52 -8.92
N THR A 46 -9.70 -2.62 -9.07
CA THR A 46 -10.62 -2.14 -8.03
C THR A 46 -10.32 -2.87 -6.72
N GLY A 47 -10.31 -2.13 -5.61
CA GLY A 47 -9.93 -2.61 -4.29
C GLY A 47 -8.43 -2.58 -4.00
N ALA A 48 -7.59 -2.28 -4.99
CA ALA A 48 -6.15 -2.13 -4.79
C ALA A 48 -5.84 -0.97 -3.85
N SER A 49 -4.83 -1.17 -3.01
CA SER A 49 -4.24 -0.14 -2.16
C SER A 49 -3.06 0.48 -2.89
N LEU A 50 -3.08 1.81 -3.01
CA LEU A 50 -2.02 2.62 -3.62
C LEU A 50 -1.21 3.29 -2.52
N LYS A 51 0.11 3.23 -2.64
CA LYS A 51 1.06 3.91 -1.76
C LYS A 51 1.31 5.33 -2.26
N GLU A 52 1.82 6.19 -1.40
CA GLU A 52 2.21 7.57 -1.79
C GLU A 52 3.24 7.61 -2.91
N SER A 53 4.13 6.62 -2.95
CA SER A 53 5.20 6.51 -3.93
C SER A 53 4.78 5.85 -5.26
N ASP A 54 3.52 5.43 -5.39
CA ASP A 54 3.07 4.75 -6.60
C ASP A 54 2.82 5.76 -7.72
N GLU A 55 3.27 5.42 -8.93
CA GLU A 55 2.94 6.19 -10.13
C GLU A 55 1.69 5.61 -10.80
N ILE A 56 0.80 6.48 -11.28
CA ILE A 56 -0.43 6.09 -11.96
C ILE A 56 -0.43 6.63 -13.39
N LYS A 57 -0.72 5.76 -14.35
CA LYS A 57 -0.98 6.12 -15.74
C LYS A 57 -2.46 5.93 -16.03
N VAL A 58 -3.15 7.04 -16.29
CA VAL A 58 -4.56 7.03 -16.69
C VAL A 58 -4.64 6.94 -18.21
N ALA A 59 -5.37 5.97 -18.73
CA ALA A 59 -5.59 5.80 -20.15
C ALA A 59 -6.52 6.89 -20.72
N ASP A 60 -6.53 7.06 -22.04
CA ASP A 60 -7.45 7.98 -22.71
C ASP A 60 -8.91 7.67 -22.36
N ASN A 61 -9.68 8.70 -21.97
CA ASN A 61 -11.04 8.59 -21.46
C ASN A 61 -11.21 7.66 -20.23
N GLY A 62 -10.11 7.33 -19.55
CA GLY A 62 -10.07 6.56 -18.32
C GLY A 62 -10.29 7.43 -17.09
N TYR A 63 -10.70 6.79 -15.99
CA TYR A 63 -10.71 7.42 -14.67
C TYR A 63 -10.52 6.39 -13.56
N LEU A 64 -10.05 6.89 -12.40
CA LEU A 64 -10.00 6.15 -11.15
C LEU A 64 -10.84 6.87 -10.10
N GLY A 65 -11.70 6.12 -9.41
CA GLY A 65 -12.33 6.57 -8.17
C GLY A 65 -11.44 6.14 -7.01
N LEU A 66 -10.94 7.10 -6.23
CA LEU A 66 -10.02 6.85 -5.12
C LEU A 66 -10.64 7.32 -3.80
N VAL A 67 -10.35 6.61 -2.72
CA VAL A 67 -10.62 7.08 -1.35
C VAL A 67 -9.32 7.14 -0.57
N HIS A 68 -9.07 8.26 0.08
CA HIS A 68 -7.90 8.43 0.94
C HIS A 68 -8.16 7.81 2.32
N LYS A 69 -7.14 7.23 2.95
CA LYS A 69 -7.23 6.87 4.36
C LYS A 69 -7.38 8.15 5.18
N ALA A 70 -8.59 8.44 5.65
CA ALA A 70 -8.78 9.52 6.61
C ALA A 70 -8.24 9.07 7.96
N GLU A 71 -7.14 9.66 8.42
CA GLU A 71 -6.72 9.52 9.81
C GLU A 71 -7.70 10.30 10.70
N SER A 72 -8.43 9.58 11.54
CA SER A 72 -9.24 10.17 12.59
C SER A 72 -8.32 10.67 13.71
N LEU A 73 -8.39 11.96 14.04
CA LEU A 73 -7.65 12.56 15.17
C LEU A 73 -8.18 12.13 16.56
N TRP A 74 -9.09 11.14 16.62
CA TRP A 74 -9.81 10.73 17.83
C TRP A 74 -9.77 9.21 18.04
N SER A 75 -8.59 8.59 17.99
CA SER A 75 -8.39 7.18 18.35
C SER A 75 -7.49 7.02 19.57
#